data_AF-X0W8N1-F1
#
_entry.id   AF-X0W8N1-F1
#
_cell.length_a   1.000
_cell.length_b   1.000
_cell.length_c   1.000
_cell.angle_alpha   90.00
_cell.angle_beta   90.00
_cell.angle_gamma   90.00
#
_symmetry.space_group_name_H-M   'P 1'
#
loop_
_entity.id
_entity.type
_entity.pdbx_description
1 polymer ?
#
loop_
_entity_poly.entity_id
_entity_poly.type
_entity_poly.pdbx_seq_one_letter_code
_entity_poly.pdbx_strand_id
1 'polypeptide(L)'
;MEYQIKQGFFGQEFTQKYKQIRRKHKDFLSLAKKLNSLSHKKLYEIDIIKAKQNHQKYLSFLLFLRNMETFQGIIILAEKGMISQMSMLIRCMIDSTCELVNSCKNEKFPEEFELCNKLDKLGILKYEKNFGNSHIKNIEDEIKRLQSETKNIKKLTSKKIIENTCELIKDQGRIQA
;
A
#
# COMPACT_ATOMS: atom_id res chain seq x y z
N MET A 1 30.98 19.07 -15.74
CA MET A 1 30.08 20.08 -15.17
C MET A 1 29.90 19.69 -13.70
N GLU A 2 30.72 20.26 -12.83
CA GLU A 2 30.70 19.98 -11.39
C GLU A 2 29.55 20.78 -10.76
N TYR A 3 28.75 20.13 -9.91
CA TYR A 3 27.66 20.78 -9.20
C TYR A 3 28.16 21.19 -7.82
N GLN A 4 27.96 22.45 -7.42
CA GLN A 4 28.24 22.85 -6.04
C GLN A 4 27.15 22.31 -5.09
N ILE A 5 27.53 21.32 -4.28
CA ILE A 5 26.75 20.89 -3.11
C ILE A 5 27.16 21.79 -1.95
N LYS A 6 26.22 22.60 -1.44
CA LYS A 6 26.44 23.45 -0.25
C LYS A 6 25.65 22.86 0.92
N GLN A 7 26.35 22.46 1.98
CA GLN A 7 25.75 21.88 3.20
C GLN A 7 24.85 20.65 2.93
N GLY A 8 25.18 19.84 1.92
CA GLY A 8 24.37 18.68 1.53
C GLY A 8 23.16 18.99 0.64
N PHE A 9 22.94 20.26 0.27
CA PHE A 9 21.86 20.67 -0.62
C PHE A 9 22.37 21.07 -2.01
N PHE A 10 21.52 20.88 -3.01
CA PHE A 10 21.78 21.35 -4.36
C PHE A 10 21.74 22.88 -4.43
N GLY A 11 22.81 23.50 -4.93
CA GLY A 11 22.87 24.94 -5.16
C GLY A 11 21.88 25.43 -6.23
N GLN A 12 21.76 26.75 -6.38
CA GLN A 12 20.82 27.39 -7.31
C GLN A 12 21.00 26.97 -8.78
N GLU A 13 22.21 26.57 -9.17
CA GLU A 13 22.55 26.03 -10.50
C GLU A 13 21.66 24.83 -10.89
N PHE A 14 21.20 24.07 -9.92
CA PHE A 14 20.32 22.92 -10.13
C PHE A 14 18.92 23.34 -10.65
N THR A 15 18.53 24.61 -10.44
CA THR A 15 17.27 25.18 -10.96
C THR A 15 17.23 25.17 -12.49
N GLN A 16 18.37 25.45 -13.14
CA GLN A 16 18.46 25.41 -14.59
C GLN A 16 18.32 23.97 -15.10
N LYS A 17 18.91 23.01 -14.39
CA LYS A 17 18.80 21.59 -14.69
C LYS A 17 17.36 21.08 -14.55
N TYR A 18 16.61 21.52 -13.53
CA TYR A 18 15.18 21.21 -13.43
C TYR A 18 14.41 21.71 -14.65
N LYS A 19 14.67 22.93 -15.13
CA LYS A 19 14.03 23.46 -16.35
C LYS A 19 14.37 22.60 -17.57
N GLN A 20 15.62 22.14 -17.70
CA GLN A 20 16.04 21.26 -18.79
C GLN A 20 15.35 19.89 -18.74
N ILE A 21 15.33 19.24 -17.56
CA ILE A 21 14.63 17.95 -17.35
C ILE A 21 13.15 18.11 -17.69
N ARG A 22 12.51 19.19 -17.22
CA ARG A 22 11.10 19.45 -17.48
C ARG A 22 10.79 19.66 -18.97
N ARG A 23 11.70 20.32 -19.70
CA ARG A 23 11.59 20.47 -21.17
C ARG A 23 11.78 19.13 -21.86
N LYS A 24 12.78 18.35 -21.46
CA LYS A 24 13.09 17.02 -22.02
C LYS A 24 11.96 16.01 -21.83
N HIS A 25 11.28 16.05 -20.69
CA HIS A 25 10.22 15.10 -20.32
C HIS A 25 8.82 15.75 -20.29
N LYS A 26 8.61 16.79 -21.11
CA LYS A 26 7.37 17.59 -21.11
C LYS A 26 6.11 16.73 -21.28
N ASP A 27 6.13 15.81 -22.23
CA ASP A 27 4.94 15.00 -22.57
C ASP A 27 4.60 14.02 -21.46
N PHE A 28 5.61 13.36 -20.89
CA PHE A 28 5.44 12.50 -19.71
C PHE A 28 4.85 13.29 -18.53
N LEU A 29 5.40 14.46 -18.22
CA LEU A 29 4.90 15.29 -17.12
C LEU A 29 3.49 15.83 -17.39
N SER A 30 3.15 16.12 -18.65
CA SER A 30 1.79 16.51 -19.05
C SER A 30 0.80 15.39 -18.82
N LEU A 31 1.14 14.16 -19.27
CA LEU A 31 0.34 12.97 -19.04
C LEU A 31 0.18 12.69 -17.54
N ALA A 32 1.28 12.75 -16.78
CA ALA A 32 1.27 12.51 -15.34
C ALA A 32 0.36 13.50 -14.60
N LYS A 33 0.36 14.78 -14.99
CA LYS A 33 -0.58 15.78 -14.46
C LYS A 33 -2.04 15.45 -14.78
N LYS A 34 -2.34 15.02 -16.01
CA LYS A 34 -3.70 14.61 -16.41
C LYS A 34 -4.17 13.40 -15.60
N LEU A 35 -3.33 12.39 -15.45
CA LEU A 35 -3.63 11.20 -14.65
C LEU A 35 -3.85 11.56 -13.19
N ASN A 36 -2.97 12.37 -12.58
CA ASN A 36 -3.13 12.82 -11.20
C ASN A 36 -4.45 13.59 -11.02
N SER A 37 -4.78 14.50 -11.93
CA SER A 37 -6.05 15.25 -11.88
C SER A 37 -7.28 14.33 -11.99
N LEU A 38 -7.25 13.34 -12.89
CA LEU A 38 -8.32 12.37 -13.03
C LEU A 38 -8.49 11.53 -11.76
N SER A 39 -7.38 11.04 -11.19
CA SER A 39 -7.40 10.21 -10.00
C SER A 39 -7.89 10.98 -8.77
N HIS A 40 -7.52 12.25 -8.61
CA HIS A 40 -8.06 13.14 -7.56
C HIS A 40 -9.56 13.39 -7.75
N LYS A 41 -10.01 13.64 -8.99
CA LYS A 41 -11.44 13.77 -9.27
C LYS A 41 -12.22 12.51 -8.84
N LYS A 42 -11.68 11.33 -9.16
CA LYS A 42 -12.29 10.06 -8.73
C LYS A 42 -12.27 9.86 -7.22
N LEU A 43 -11.21 10.31 -6.54
CA LEU A 43 -11.13 10.26 -5.08
C LEU A 43 -12.27 11.06 -4.42
N TYR A 44 -12.58 12.25 -4.95
CA TYR A 44 -13.68 13.09 -4.42
C TYR A 44 -15.09 12.50 -4.65
N GLU A 45 -15.24 11.60 -5.62
CA GLU A 45 -16.50 10.91 -5.89
C GLU A 45 -16.76 9.74 -4.90
N ILE A 46 -15.76 9.33 -4.11
CA ILE A 46 -15.88 8.20 -3.18
C ILE A 46 -16.45 8.67 -1.84
N ASP A 47 -17.59 8.10 -1.46
CA ASP A 47 -18.17 8.26 -0.12
C ASP A 47 -17.42 7.37 0.90
N ILE A 48 -16.51 7.99 1.64
CA ILE A 48 -15.67 7.32 2.65
C ILE A 48 -16.50 6.75 3.80
N ILE A 49 -17.62 7.39 4.17
CA ILE A 49 -18.47 6.94 5.28
C ILE A 49 -19.10 5.60 4.91
N LYS A 50 -19.62 5.48 3.68
CA LYS A 50 -20.13 4.20 3.16
C LYS A 50 -19.03 3.18 2.96
N ALA A 51 -17.84 3.60 2.50
CA ALA A 51 -16.72 2.69 2.33
C ALA A 51 -16.31 2.03 3.66
N LYS A 52 -16.28 2.77 4.78
CA LYS A 52 -15.93 2.23 6.11
C LYS A 52 -16.83 1.08 6.59
N GLN A 53 -18.06 1.01 6.10
CA GLN A 53 -19.00 -0.07 6.45
C GLN A 53 -18.67 -1.38 5.75
N ASN A 54 -17.83 -1.35 4.71
CA ASN A 54 -17.40 -2.52 3.96
C ASN A 54 -15.87 -2.57 3.94
N HIS A 55 -15.30 -3.54 4.66
CA HIS A 55 -13.85 -3.66 4.83
C HIS A 55 -13.11 -3.67 3.48
N GLN A 56 -13.59 -4.42 2.50
CA GLN A 56 -13.00 -4.51 1.16
C GLN A 56 -12.97 -3.15 0.44
N LYS A 57 -14.09 -2.42 0.45
CA LYS A 57 -14.17 -1.08 -0.15
C LYS A 57 -13.26 -0.08 0.57
N TYR A 58 -13.19 -0.15 1.89
CA TYR A 58 -12.31 0.70 2.68
C TYR A 58 -10.84 0.41 2.40
N LEU A 59 -10.44 -0.86 2.38
CA LEU A 59 -9.06 -1.26 2.05
C LEU A 59 -8.69 -0.85 0.62
N SER A 60 -9.56 -1.09 -0.35
CA SER A 60 -9.36 -0.67 -1.74
C SER A 60 -9.17 0.86 -1.83
N PHE A 61 -9.95 1.63 -1.09
CA PHE A 61 -9.78 3.08 -1.01
C PHE A 61 -8.41 3.47 -0.44
N LEU A 62 -7.97 2.85 0.65
CA LEU A 62 -6.66 3.12 1.26
C LEU A 62 -5.50 2.77 0.31
N LEU A 63 -5.56 1.63 -0.38
CA LEU A 63 -4.56 1.22 -1.36
C LEU A 63 -4.54 2.18 -2.56
N PHE A 64 -5.70 2.65 -3.03
CA PHE A 64 -5.78 3.66 -4.08
C PHE A 64 -5.16 4.99 -3.65
N LEU A 65 -5.44 5.46 -2.43
CA LEU A 65 -4.84 6.67 -1.88
C LEU A 65 -3.32 6.57 -1.78
N ARG A 66 -2.80 5.44 -1.27
CA ARG A 66 -1.36 5.17 -1.21
C ARG A 66 -0.70 5.18 -2.59
N ASN A 67 -1.36 4.59 -3.60
CA ASN A 67 -0.88 4.62 -4.98
C ASN A 67 -0.81 6.05 -5.52
N MET A 68 -1.80 6.89 -5.22
CA MET A 68 -1.78 8.30 -5.60
C MET A 68 -0.62 9.07 -4.97
N GLU A 69 -0.39 8.90 -3.66
CA GLU A 69 0.72 9.55 -2.96
C GLU A 69 2.07 9.10 -3.52
N THR A 70 2.22 7.80 -3.79
CA THR A 70 3.42 7.22 -4.40
C THR A 70 3.64 7.78 -5.81
N PHE A 71 2.58 7.91 -6.61
CA PHE A 71 2.63 8.50 -7.94
C PHE A 71 3.09 9.97 -7.92
N GLN A 72 2.61 10.76 -6.96
CA GLN A 72 3.08 12.14 -6.77
C GLN A 72 4.56 12.18 -6.37
N GLY A 73 4.99 11.29 -5.48
CA GLY A 73 6.41 11.12 -5.14
C GLY A 73 7.28 10.79 -6.36
N ILE A 74 6.81 9.88 -7.22
CA ILE A 74 7.47 9.52 -8.49
C ILE A 74 7.64 10.75 -9.38
N ILE A 75 6.60 11.57 -9.55
CA ILE A 75 6.67 12.80 -10.35
C ILE A 75 7.70 13.77 -9.78
N ILE A 76 7.72 13.98 -8.46
CA ILE A 76 8.68 14.87 -7.80
C ILE A 76 10.10 14.37 -8.04
N LEU A 77 10.37 13.09 -7.77
CA LEU A 77 11.70 12.50 -7.98
C LEU A 77 12.14 12.56 -9.46
N ALA A 78 11.21 12.35 -10.39
CA ALA A 78 11.45 12.49 -11.82
C ALA A 78 11.85 13.93 -12.19
N GLU A 79 11.09 14.93 -11.71
CA GLU A 79 11.41 16.35 -11.92
C GLU A 79 12.77 16.72 -11.29
N LYS A 80 13.19 16.02 -10.23
CA LYS A 80 14.49 16.18 -9.59
C LYS A 80 15.64 15.41 -10.24
N GLY A 81 15.36 14.57 -11.24
CA GLY A 81 16.37 13.72 -11.89
C GLY A 81 16.84 12.54 -11.01
N MET A 82 16.09 12.18 -9.97
CA MET A 82 16.38 11.09 -9.04
C MET A 82 15.83 9.76 -9.59
N ILE A 83 16.36 9.32 -10.72
CA ILE A 83 15.83 8.19 -11.51
C ILE A 83 15.86 6.86 -10.73
N SER A 84 16.89 6.62 -9.93
CA SER A 84 17.02 5.39 -9.14
C SER A 84 15.91 5.27 -8.09
N GLN A 85 15.70 6.35 -7.31
CA GLN A 85 14.66 6.42 -6.29
C GLN A 85 13.26 6.38 -6.91
N MET A 86 13.07 7.06 -8.04
CA MET A 86 11.85 7.00 -8.82
C MET A 86 11.54 5.56 -9.27
N SER A 87 12.52 4.83 -9.81
CA SER A 87 12.37 3.44 -10.24
C SER A 87 11.96 2.51 -9.09
N MET A 88 12.55 2.71 -7.91
CA MET A 88 12.15 2.00 -6.69
C MET A 88 10.68 2.27 -6.34
N LEU A 89 10.24 3.53 -6.32
CA LEU A 89 8.84 3.88 -6.03
C LEU A 89 7.86 3.33 -7.08
N ILE A 90 8.24 3.28 -8.35
CA ILE A 90 7.41 2.67 -9.41
C ILE A 90 7.13 1.20 -9.09
N ARG A 91 8.14 0.45 -8.64
CA ARG A 91 7.94 -0.96 -8.23
C ARG A 91 6.95 -1.06 -7.07
N CYS A 92 7.14 -0.25 -6.03
CA CYS A 92 6.22 -0.21 -4.89
C CYS A 92 4.78 0.14 -5.30
N MET A 93 4.60 1.06 -6.25
CA MET A 93 3.29 1.43 -6.80
C MET A 93 2.67 0.26 -7.59
N ILE A 94 3.46 -0.48 -8.37
CA ILE A 94 2.97 -1.67 -9.09
C ILE A 94 2.51 -2.74 -8.10
N ASP A 95 3.32 -3.04 -7.08
CA ASP A 95 2.97 -4.02 -6.05
C ASP A 95 1.65 -3.63 -5.34
N SER A 96 1.53 -2.36 -4.95
CA SER A 96 0.33 -1.83 -4.30
C SER A 96 -0.89 -1.80 -5.25
N THR A 97 -0.66 -1.70 -6.57
CA THR A 97 -1.73 -1.82 -7.58
C THR A 97 -2.20 -3.27 -7.72
N CYS A 98 -1.28 -4.24 -7.68
CA CYS A 98 -1.63 -5.66 -7.66
C CYS A 98 -2.48 -6.01 -6.43
N GLU A 99 -2.10 -5.51 -5.24
CA GLU A 99 -2.88 -5.64 -4.01
C GLU A 99 -4.28 -5.03 -4.15
N LEU A 100 -4.38 -3.84 -4.73
CA LEU A 100 -5.67 -3.20 -4.99
C LEU A 100 -6.56 -4.05 -5.90
N VAL A 101 -6.01 -4.59 -7.00
CA VAL A 101 -6.74 -5.47 -7.91
C VAL A 101 -7.20 -6.74 -7.20
N ASN A 102 -6.36 -7.33 -6.36
CA ASN A 102 -6.71 -8.51 -5.57
C ASN A 102 -7.81 -8.19 -4.54
N SER A 103 -7.73 -7.02 -3.89
CA SER A 103 -8.79 -6.55 -2.99
C SER A 103 -10.12 -6.42 -3.70
N CYS A 104 -10.16 -5.98 -4.96
CA CYS A 104 -11.39 -5.90 -5.73
C CYS A 104 -11.95 -7.27 -6.18
N LYS A 105 -11.10 -8.30 -6.32
CA LYS A 105 -11.48 -9.61 -6.87
C LYS A 105 -11.77 -10.67 -5.81
N ASN A 106 -11.13 -10.58 -4.65
CA ASN A 106 -11.22 -11.57 -3.59
C ASN A 106 -11.77 -10.93 -2.32
N GLU A 107 -12.99 -11.32 -1.94
CA GLU A 107 -13.66 -10.83 -0.73
C GLU A 107 -12.90 -11.16 0.57
N LYS A 108 -12.04 -12.19 0.56
CA LYS A 108 -11.21 -12.61 1.71
C LYS A 108 -9.85 -11.90 1.76
N PHE A 109 -9.48 -11.21 0.69
CA PHE A 109 -8.20 -10.51 0.61
C PHE A 109 -8.01 -9.50 1.75
N PRO A 110 -9.02 -8.73 2.19
CA PRO A 110 -8.81 -7.78 3.27
C PRO A 110 -8.39 -8.44 4.59
N GLU A 111 -9.01 -9.55 4.97
CA GLU A 111 -8.64 -10.29 6.18
C GLU A 111 -7.26 -10.93 6.06
N GLU A 112 -6.93 -11.48 4.88
CA GLU A 112 -5.61 -12.03 4.58
C GLU A 112 -4.52 -10.95 4.64
N PHE A 113 -4.79 -9.78 4.05
CA PHE A 113 -3.91 -8.64 4.05
C PHE A 113 -3.67 -8.08 5.46
N GLU A 114 -4.74 -7.95 6.27
CA GLU A 114 -4.63 -7.53 7.67
C GLU A 114 -3.81 -8.54 8.49
N LEU A 115 -4.01 -9.84 8.26
CA LEU A 115 -3.26 -10.90 8.92
C LEU A 115 -1.76 -10.82 8.59
N CYS A 116 -1.41 -10.64 7.31
CA CYS A 116 -0.03 -10.45 6.87
C CYS A 116 0.64 -9.27 7.58
N ASN A 117 -0.02 -8.10 7.57
CA ASN A 117 0.50 -6.91 8.24
C ASN A 117 0.75 -7.12 9.75
N LYS A 118 -0.15 -7.84 10.43
CA LYS A 118 0.02 -8.18 11.85
C LYS A 118 1.19 -9.13 12.10
N LEU A 119 1.40 -10.10 11.20
CA LEU A 119 2.52 -11.05 11.28
C LEU A 119 3.86 -10.34 11.05
N ASP A 120 3.94 -9.42 10.09
CA ASP A 120 5.14 -8.63 9.83
C ASP A 120 5.48 -7.74 11.04
N LYS A 121 4.48 -7.03 11.58
CA LYS A 121 4.64 -6.23 12.81
C LYS A 121 5.12 -7.09 13.99
N LEU A 122 4.56 -8.29 14.15
CA LEU A 122 4.98 -9.22 15.19
C LEU A 122 6.43 -9.68 15.01
N GLY A 123 6.86 -9.91 13.76
CA GLY A 123 8.24 -10.24 13.42
C GLY A 123 9.22 -9.14 13.83
N ILE A 124 8.89 -7.89 13.50
CA ILE A 124 9.69 -6.71 13.87
C ILE A 124 9.79 -6.57 15.39
N LEU A 125 8.67 -6.65 16.11
CA LEU A 125 8.67 -6.51 17.57
C LEU A 125 9.46 -7.61 18.28
N LYS A 126 9.40 -8.85 17.79
CA LYS A 126 10.22 -9.96 18.31
C LYS A 126 11.70 -9.72 18.06
N TYR A 127 12.05 -9.21 16.89
CA TYR A 127 13.42 -8.81 16.58
C TYR A 127 13.89 -7.73 17.56
N GLU A 128 13.17 -6.62 17.69
CA GLU A 128 13.53 -5.52 18.62
C GLU A 128 13.68 -5.98 20.07
N LYS A 129 12.78 -6.87 20.55
CA LYS A 129 12.90 -7.49 21.87
C LYS A 129 14.23 -8.22 22.05
N ASN A 130 14.64 -9.01 21.06
CA ASN A 130 15.86 -9.82 21.13
C ASN A 130 17.14 -8.98 21.09
N PHE A 131 17.10 -7.79 20.49
CA PHE A 131 18.26 -6.91 20.34
C PHE A 131 18.33 -5.79 21.40
N GLY A 132 17.43 -5.78 22.39
CA GLY A 132 17.48 -4.82 23.51
C GLY A 132 17.18 -3.36 23.13
N ASN A 133 16.71 -3.09 21.91
CA ASN A 133 16.33 -1.76 21.43
C ASN A 133 14.92 -1.38 21.93
N SER A 134 14.71 -1.28 23.25
CA SER A 134 13.37 -1.00 23.81
C SER A 134 13.08 0.49 23.93
N HIS A 135 12.90 1.19 22.81
CA HIS A 135 12.23 2.49 22.81
C HIS A 135 10.70 2.38 22.99
N ILE A 136 10.15 1.18 22.77
CA ILE A 136 8.72 0.89 22.93
C ILE A 136 8.48 0.41 24.37
N LYS A 137 7.75 1.20 25.16
CA LYS A 137 7.18 0.71 26.43
C LYS A 137 6.17 -0.41 26.10
N ASN A 138 6.24 -1.51 26.84
CA ASN A 138 5.28 -2.63 26.76
C ASN A 138 5.34 -3.50 25.48
N ILE A 139 6.54 -3.70 24.90
CA ILE A 139 6.73 -4.62 23.75
C ILE A 139 6.12 -6.01 24.01
N GLU A 140 6.27 -6.54 25.22
CA GLU A 140 5.75 -7.87 25.56
C GLU A 140 4.22 -7.95 25.51
N ASP A 141 3.54 -6.89 25.95
CA ASP A 141 2.08 -6.83 25.93
C ASP A 141 1.55 -6.68 24.51
N GLU A 142 2.21 -5.87 23.68
CA GLU A 142 1.89 -5.72 22.26
C GLU A 142 2.10 -7.03 21.49
N ILE A 143 3.19 -7.75 21.78
CA ILE A 143 3.44 -9.09 21.21
C ILE A 143 2.32 -10.06 21.60
N LYS A 144 1.93 -10.11 22.89
CA LYS A 144 0.84 -10.98 23.36
C LYS A 144 -0.48 -10.62 22.69
N ARG A 145 -0.79 -9.33 22.54
CA ARG A 145 -2.00 -8.84 21.87
C ARG A 145 -2.04 -9.25 20.40
N LEU A 146 -0.97 -9.01 19.64
CA LEU A 146 -0.90 -9.41 18.23
C LEU A 146 -0.96 -10.93 18.05
N GLN A 147 -0.39 -11.70 18.97
CA GLN A 147 -0.49 -13.17 18.95
C GLN A 147 -1.92 -13.67 19.17
N SER A 148 -2.70 -13.04 20.06
CA SER A 148 -4.10 -13.43 20.26
C SER A 148 -4.97 -13.02 19.08
N GLU A 149 -4.77 -11.82 18.53
CA GLU A 149 -5.47 -11.33 17.34
C GLU A 149 -5.20 -12.22 16.11
N THR A 150 -3.95 -12.57 15.84
CA THR A 150 -3.57 -13.42 14.69
C THR A 150 -4.12 -14.85 14.82
N LYS A 151 -4.18 -15.42 16.04
CA LYS A 151 -4.84 -16.72 16.28
C LYS A 151 -6.35 -16.65 15.99
N ASN A 152 -7.01 -15.58 16.41
CA ASN A 152 -8.45 -15.39 16.18
C ASN A 152 -8.76 -15.25 14.69
N ILE A 153 -7.97 -14.46 13.95
CA ILE A 153 -8.14 -14.30 12.50
C ILE A 153 -7.94 -15.65 11.78
N LYS A 154 -6.86 -16.38 12.07
CA LYS A 154 -6.64 -17.72 11.49
C LYS A 154 -7.80 -18.67 11.75
N LYS A 155 -8.35 -18.68 12.97
CA LYS A 155 -9.49 -19.52 13.33
C LYS A 155 -10.75 -19.13 12.56
N LEU A 156 -11.00 -17.84 12.37
CA LEU A 156 -12.12 -17.31 11.59
C LEU A 156 -11.98 -17.67 10.11
N THR A 157 -10.78 -17.53 9.52
CA THR A 157 -10.53 -17.89 8.12
C THR A 157 -10.73 -19.39 7.88
N SER A 158 -10.19 -20.25 8.76
CA SER A 158 -10.39 -21.70 8.67
C SER A 158 -11.85 -22.11 8.86
N LYS A 159 -12.58 -21.50 9.81
CA LYS A 159 -13.99 -21.80 10.07
C LYS A 159 -14.89 -21.39 8.91
N LYS A 160 -14.71 -20.19 8.35
CA LYS A 160 -15.45 -19.73 7.15
C LYS A 160 -15.15 -20.57 5.90
N ILE A 161 -13.90 -21.03 5.73
CA ILE A 161 -13.56 -21.93 4.62
C ILE A 161 -14.32 -23.25 4.76
N ILE A 162 -14.38 -23.82 5.97
CA ILE A 162 -15.12 -25.06 6.24
C ILE A 162 -16.62 -24.85 6.03
N GLU A 163 -17.20 -23.77 6.54
CA GLU A 163 -18.63 -23.45 6.35
C GLU A 163 -19.00 -23.27 4.87
N ASN A 164 -18.23 -22.49 4.10
CA ASN A 164 -18.46 -22.31 2.66
C ASN A 164 -18.28 -23.63 1.88
N THR A 165 -17.34 -24.47 2.26
CA THR A 165 -17.13 -25.78 1.62
C THR A 165 -18.32 -26.71 1.92
N CYS A 166 -18.83 -26.70 3.15
CA CYS A 166 -20.01 -27.45 3.54
C CYS A 166 -21.30 -26.97 2.84
N GLU A 167 -21.45 -25.67 2.58
CA GLU A 167 -22.57 -25.12 1.81
C GLU A 167 -22.49 -25.50 0.33
N LEU A 168 -21.31 -25.40 -0.29
CA LEU A 168 -21.10 -25.84 -1.67
C LEU A 168 -21.37 -27.34 -1.86
N ILE A 169 -20.99 -28.18 -0.90
CA ILE A 169 -21.28 -29.62 -0.92
C ILE A 169 -22.79 -29.89 -0.80
N LYS A 170 -23.52 -29.12 0.03
CA LYS A 170 -24.98 -29.25 0.17
C LYS A 170 -25.72 -28.83 -1.09
N ASP A 171 -25.27 -27.78 -1.78
CA ASP A 171 -25.88 -27.33 -3.03
C ASP A 171 -25.58 -28.28 -4.19
N GLN A 172 -24.40 -28.88 -4.25
CA GLN A 172 -24.10 -29.95 -5.21
C GLN A 172 -24.92 -31.23 -4.97
N GLY A 173 -25.22 -31.54 -3.70
CA GLY A 173 -26.10 -32.66 -3.34
C GLY A 173 -27.58 -32.44 -3.68
N ARG A 174 -28.02 -31.20 -3.93
CA ARG A 174 -29.40 -30.87 -4.34
C ARG A 174 -29.62 -30.87 -5.85
N ILE A 175 -28.56 -30.86 -6.65
CA ILE A 175 -28.63 -30.91 -8.12
C ILE A 175 -28.73 -32.36 -8.64
N GLN A 176 -28.56 -33.37 -7.75
CA GLN A 176 -28.64 -34.79 -8.08
C GLN A 176 -29.92 -35.50 -7.58
N ALA A 177 -30.93 -34.76 -7.14
CA ALA A 177 -32.24 -35.29 -6.75
C ALA A 177 -33.33 -34.72 -7.67
#